data_AF-A0A2K3NAF3-F1
#
_entry.id   AF-A0A2K3NAF3-F1
#
_cell.length_a   1.000
_cell.length_b   1.000
_cell.length_c   1.000
_cell.angle_alpha   90.00
_cell.angle_beta   90.00
_cell.angle_gamma   90.00
#
_symmetry.space_group_name_H-M   'P 1'
#
loop_
_entity.id
_entity.type
_entity.pdbx_description
1 polymer ?
#
loop_
_entity_poly.entity_id
_entity_poly.type
_entity_poly.pdbx_seq_one_letter_code
_entity_poly.pdbx_strand_id
1 'polypeptide(L)'
;MWRDPGVSADSFYETKPDCTDVPITRFKIKAGKTLSPRKWHAALSQEGYLDIGRTLRRIYRGGVHPSIRGEVWEFLLGCYDPKSTFDERDRIRQHRRSKRSLLEFHFYVYVIRRQYATWKEECRQLFPLVGSGRFITSPVITDDGQPIQDPMIIPETNPANGLAVLPQDNNRISSINSANILENVADKKLIQWMLTLHQIGLDVVRTDRTLVFYEKQENLSKLWDILAVYAWIDKEVGYGQGMSDLCSPMIILLDDEADAFWCFERLMRRYVSILS
;
A
#
# COMPACT_ATOMS: atom_id res chain seq x y z
N MET A 1 -29.54 28.08 -21.37
CA MET A 1 -29.16 26.89 -20.59
C MET A 1 -27.74 27.11 -20.09
N TRP A 2 -27.56 27.59 -18.86
CA TRP A 2 -26.23 27.90 -18.31
C TRP A 2 -25.46 26.59 -18.11
N ARG A 3 -24.28 26.45 -18.73
CA ARG A 3 -23.39 25.31 -18.46
C ARG A 3 -22.81 25.51 -17.06
N ASP A 4 -23.06 24.58 -16.15
CA ASP A 4 -22.37 24.53 -14.86
C ASP A 4 -20.85 24.47 -15.09
N PRO A 5 -20.08 25.50 -14.70
CA PRO A 5 -18.64 25.55 -14.88
C PRO A 5 -17.93 24.44 -14.07
N GLY A 6 -18.58 23.95 -13.01
CA GLY A 6 -18.07 22.96 -12.08
C GLY A 6 -17.07 23.53 -11.07
N VAL A 7 -16.95 22.86 -9.94
CA VAL A 7 -16.02 23.23 -8.84
C VAL A 7 -14.70 22.50 -9.03
N SER A 8 -13.57 23.12 -8.70
CA SER A 8 -12.28 22.43 -8.74
C SER A 8 -12.23 21.32 -7.69
N ALA A 9 -11.57 20.22 -8.02
CA ALA A 9 -11.30 19.18 -7.03
C ALA A 9 -10.02 19.43 -6.22
N ASP A 10 -9.23 20.45 -6.58
CA ASP A 10 -7.95 20.75 -5.93
C ASP A 10 -8.09 21.06 -4.44
N SER A 11 -9.23 21.61 -3.99
CA SER A 11 -9.48 21.87 -2.57
C SER A 11 -9.59 20.61 -1.71
N PHE A 12 -9.72 19.42 -2.32
CA PHE A 12 -9.74 18.15 -1.60
C PHE A 12 -8.33 17.55 -1.42
N TYR A 13 -7.33 18.10 -2.12
CA TYR A 13 -5.95 17.64 -2.09
C TYR A 13 -5.05 18.87 -1.92
N GLU A 14 -5.01 19.37 -0.69
CA GLU A 14 -4.31 20.60 -0.35
C GLU A 14 -2.82 20.51 -0.73
N THR A 15 -2.37 21.51 -1.47
CA THR A 15 -0.97 21.69 -1.84
C THR A 15 -0.30 22.69 -0.92
N LYS A 16 0.99 22.51 -0.68
CA LYS A 16 1.80 23.40 0.15
C LYS A 16 1.75 24.83 -0.40
N PRO A 17 1.63 25.86 0.45
CA PRO A 17 1.56 27.26 0.00
C PRO A 17 2.76 27.72 -0.83
N ASP A 18 3.91 27.16 -0.53
CA ASP A 18 5.23 27.39 -1.14
C ASP A 18 5.41 26.67 -2.49
N CYS A 19 4.49 25.77 -2.86
CA CYS A 19 4.47 25.10 -4.15
C CYS A 19 3.52 25.83 -5.12
N THR A 20 3.98 26.88 -5.79
CA THR A 20 3.14 27.68 -6.71
C THR A 20 2.98 27.08 -8.11
N ASP A 21 3.87 26.16 -8.51
CA ASP A 21 3.94 25.62 -9.87
C ASP A 21 3.20 24.28 -10.03
N VAL A 22 2.28 23.96 -9.11
CA VAL A 22 1.50 22.72 -9.18
C VAL A 22 0.45 22.83 -10.29
N PRO A 23 0.42 21.90 -11.26
CA PRO A 23 -0.58 21.91 -12.31
C PRO A 23 -2.00 21.82 -11.74
N ILE A 24 -2.85 22.78 -12.10
CA ILE A 24 -4.27 22.81 -11.70
C ILE A 24 -4.99 21.62 -12.36
N THR A 25 -5.82 20.92 -11.58
CA THR A 25 -6.57 19.78 -12.13
C THR A 25 -7.55 20.23 -13.23
N ARG A 26 -7.54 19.48 -14.34
CA ARG A 26 -8.51 19.63 -15.42
C ARG A 26 -9.88 19.07 -15.04
N PHE A 27 -9.94 18.20 -14.04
CA PHE A 27 -11.20 17.62 -13.58
C PHE A 27 -12.03 18.66 -12.80
N LYS A 28 -13.29 18.85 -13.20
CA LYS A 28 -14.22 19.75 -12.50
C LYS A 28 -15.44 18.97 -12.04
N ILE A 29 -15.79 19.12 -10.78
CA ILE A 29 -16.97 18.55 -10.15
C ILE A 29 -18.19 19.26 -10.70
N LYS A 30 -19.05 18.55 -11.45
CA LYS A 30 -20.22 19.13 -12.11
C LYS A 30 -21.51 18.55 -11.57
N ALA A 31 -22.41 19.41 -11.13
CA ALA A 31 -23.72 19.02 -10.64
C ALA A 31 -24.48 18.23 -11.71
N GLY A 32 -25.16 17.17 -11.30
CA GLY A 32 -25.90 16.29 -12.21
C GLY A 32 -25.04 15.37 -13.09
N LYS A 33 -23.76 15.68 -13.33
CA LYS A 33 -22.82 14.85 -14.12
C LYS A 33 -21.94 13.97 -13.25
N THR A 34 -21.13 14.55 -12.38
CA THR A 34 -20.23 13.82 -11.47
C THR A 34 -21.05 12.89 -10.56
N LEU A 35 -20.52 11.71 -10.25
CA LEU A 35 -21.13 10.81 -9.28
C LEU A 35 -21.03 11.46 -7.89
N SER A 36 -22.14 11.97 -7.38
CA SER A 36 -22.22 12.61 -6.07
C SER A 36 -22.43 11.57 -4.96
N PRO A 37 -22.12 11.92 -3.70
CA PRO A 37 -22.37 11.03 -2.56
C PRO A 37 -23.81 10.52 -2.50
N ARG A 38 -24.79 11.41 -2.66
CA ARG A 38 -26.21 11.02 -2.68
C ARG A 38 -26.52 10.00 -3.77
N LYS A 39 -25.97 10.15 -4.98
CA LYS A 39 -26.23 9.22 -6.09
C LYS A 39 -25.48 7.90 -5.93
N TRP A 40 -24.32 7.92 -5.28
CA TRP A 40 -23.59 6.72 -4.92
C TRP A 40 -24.37 5.86 -3.93
N HIS A 41 -24.82 6.44 -2.82
CA HIS A 41 -25.62 5.71 -1.82
C HIS A 41 -26.95 5.19 -2.40
N ALA A 42 -27.59 5.96 -3.29
CA ALA A 42 -28.80 5.52 -3.98
C ALA A 42 -28.56 4.45 -5.07
N ALA A 43 -27.31 4.17 -5.44
CA ALA A 43 -26.96 3.10 -6.38
C ALA A 43 -26.80 1.74 -5.69
N LEU A 44 -26.70 1.73 -4.37
CA LEU A 44 -26.69 0.54 -3.53
C LEU A 44 -28.14 0.13 -3.24
N SER A 45 -28.42 -1.17 -3.25
CA SER A 45 -29.69 -1.70 -2.75
C SER A 45 -29.79 -1.53 -1.23
N GLN A 46 -30.97 -1.82 -0.66
CA GLN A 46 -31.18 -1.86 0.78
C GLN A 46 -30.15 -2.77 1.49
N GLU A 47 -29.81 -3.90 0.86
CA GLU A 47 -28.85 -4.86 1.43
C GLU A 47 -27.40 -4.59 1.04
N GLY A 48 -27.17 -3.59 0.18
CA GLY A 48 -25.84 -3.12 -0.19
C GLY A 48 -25.29 -3.65 -1.50
N TYR A 49 -26.10 -4.28 -2.35
CA TYR A 49 -25.69 -4.69 -3.69
C TYR A 49 -25.56 -3.48 -4.61
N LEU A 50 -24.48 -3.44 -5.40
CA LEU A 50 -24.19 -2.35 -6.32
C LEU A 50 -24.53 -2.73 -7.76
N ASP A 51 -25.36 -1.92 -8.43
CA ASP A 51 -25.46 -1.94 -9.91
C ASP A 51 -24.18 -1.36 -10.51
N ILE A 52 -23.15 -2.20 -10.61
CA ILE A 52 -21.82 -1.81 -11.09
C ILE A 52 -21.87 -1.30 -12.54
N GLY A 53 -22.70 -1.91 -13.40
CA GLY A 53 -22.80 -1.53 -14.80
C GLY A 53 -23.33 -0.11 -14.99
N ARG A 54 -24.39 0.26 -14.26
CA ARG A 54 -24.91 1.64 -14.27
C ARG A 54 -23.93 2.62 -13.64
N THR A 55 -23.28 2.20 -12.56
CA THR A 55 -22.33 3.05 -11.84
C THR A 55 -21.09 3.36 -12.68
N LEU A 56 -20.49 2.34 -13.32
CA LEU A 56 -19.35 2.51 -14.23
C LEU A 56 -19.67 3.46 -15.40
N ARG A 57 -20.84 3.31 -16.04
CA ARG A 57 -21.25 4.24 -17.12
C ARG A 57 -21.30 5.70 -16.66
N ARG A 58 -21.67 5.92 -15.39
CA ARG A 58 -21.75 7.27 -14.80
C ARG A 58 -20.37 7.79 -14.45
N ILE A 59 -19.53 6.96 -13.85
CA ILE A 59 -18.13 7.26 -13.53
C ILE A 59 -17.36 7.61 -14.81
N TYR A 60 -17.50 6.81 -15.87
CA TYR A 60 -16.84 7.05 -17.16
C TYR A 60 -17.20 8.42 -17.76
N ARG A 61 -18.46 8.86 -17.63
CA ARG A 61 -18.95 10.11 -18.22
C ARG A 61 -18.69 11.36 -17.38
N GLY A 62 -18.60 11.22 -16.06
CA GLY A 62 -18.64 12.36 -15.13
C GLY A 62 -17.60 12.34 -14.01
N GLY A 63 -16.84 11.26 -13.89
CA GLY A 63 -15.94 10.99 -12.77
C GLY A 63 -16.65 10.78 -11.44
N VAL A 64 -15.83 10.70 -10.39
CA VAL A 64 -16.25 10.46 -9.00
C VAL A 64 -15.97 11.70 -8.17
N HIS A 65 -16.96 12.11 -7.35
CA HIS A 65 -16.76 13.17 -6.39
C HIS A 65 -15.67 12.79 -5.37
N PRO A 66 -14.68 13.66 -5.07
CA PRO A 66 -13.53 13.30 -4.24
C PRO A 66 -13.89 12.66 -2.89
N SER A 67 -14.92 13.18 -2.21
CA SER A 67 -15.36 12.70 -0.89
C SER A 67 -15.86 11.24 -0.82
N ILE A 68 -16.11 10.58 -1.96
CA ILE A 68 -16.52 9.17 -2.00
C ILE A 68 -15.55 8.31 -2.80
N ARG A 69 -14.38 8.85 -3.19
CA ARG A 69 -13.41 8.09 -3.99
C ARG A 69 -12.91 6.86 -3.25
N GLY A 70 -12.63 6.96 -1.95
CA GLY A 70 -12.23 5.81 -1.13
C GLY A 70 -13.22 4.65 -1.26
N GLU A 71 -14.49 4.88 -0.91
CA GLU A 71 -15.54 3.86 -1.02
C GLU A 71 -15.70 3.30 -2.44
N VAL A 72 -15.73 4.17 -3.45
CA VAL A 72 -15.93 3.76 -4.84
C VAL A 72 -14.75 2.93 -5.34
N TRP A 73 -13.52 3.31 -4.98
CA TRP A 73 -12.30 2.64 -5.42
C TRP A 73 -12.20 1.23 -4.87
N GLU A 74 -12.71 0.94 -3.68
CA GLU A 74 -12.78 -0.44 -3.17
C GLU A 74 -13.58 -1.36 -4.10
N PHE A 75 -14.63 -0.87 -4.77
CA PHE A 75 -15.35 -1.64 -5.79
C PHE A 75 -14.61 -1.68 -7.13
N LEU A 76 -14.07 -0.54 -7.59
CA LEU A 76 -13.37 -0.48 -8.88
C LEU A 76 -12.11 -1.37 -8.90
N LEU A 77 -11.41 -1.42 -7.77
CA LEU A 77 -10.24 -2.26 -7.58
C LEU A 77 -10.62 -3.70 -7.22
N GLY A 78 -11.91 -4.05 -7.13
CA GLY A 78 -12.36 -5.42 -6.83
C GLY A 78 -11.96 -5.88 -5.42
N CYS A 79 -11.77 -4.94 -4.50
CA CYS A 79 -11.70 -5.23 -3.08
C CYS A 79 -13.07 -5.68 -2.55
N TYR A 80 -14.16 -5.23 -3.18
CA TYR A 80 -15.51 -5.73 -2.94
C TYR A 80 -16.15 -6.26 -4.21
N ASP A 81 -16.89 -7.36 -4.05
CA ASP A 81 -17.81 -7.85 -5.06
C ASP A 81 -19.03 -6.90 -5.10
N PRO A 82 -19.46 -6.41 -6.27
CA PRO A 82 -20.72 -5.66 -6.40
C PRO A 82 -21.95 -6.38 -5.86
N LYS A 83 -21.92 -7.71 -5.76
CA LYS A 83 -22.96 -8.55 -5.18
C LYS A 83 -22.76 -8.82 -3.69
N SER A 84 -21.78 -8.20 -3.02
CA SER A 84 -21.64 -8.29 -1.57
C SER A 84 -22.69 -7.44 -0.85
N THR A 85 -23.08 -7.86 0.35
CA THR A 85 -23.91 -7.09 1.27
C THR A 85 -23.09 -6.09 2.08
N PHE A 86 -23.75 -5.18 2.81
CA PHE A 86 -23.07 -4.32 3.79
C PHE A 86 -22.35 -5.14 4.87
N ASP A 87 -23.02 -6.12 5.46
CA ASP A 87 -22.46 -6.96 6.52
C ASP A 87 -21.25 -7.76 6.04
N GLU A 88 -21.28 -8.30 4.83
CA GLU A 88 -20.14 -9.00 4.25
C GLU A 88 -18.94 -8.08 4.07
N ARG A 89 -19.15 -6.85 3.57
CA ARG A 89 -18.08 -5.87 3.43
C ARG A 89 -17.51 -5.41 4.76
N ASP A 90 -18.35 -5.21 5.77
CA ASP A 90 -17.89 -4.82 7.09
C ASP A 90 -17.09 -5.94 7.76
N ARG A 91 -17.48 -7.21 7.57
CA ARG A 91 -16.65 -8.36 7.98
C ARG A 91 -15.32 -8.38 7.23
N ILE A 92 -15.30 -8.11 5.93
CA ILE A 92 -14.06 -8.01 5.15
C ILE A 92 -13.17 -6.88 5.70
N ARG A 93 -13.71 -5.69 5.98
CA ARG A 93 -12.96 -4.57 6.59
C ARG A 93 -12.38 -4.95 7.94
N GLN A 94 -13.22 -5.49 8.83
CA GLN A 94 -12.78 -5.94 10.14
C GLN A 94 -11.69 -6.99 10.03
N HIS A 95 -11.81 -7.94 9.09
CA HIS A 95 -10.79 -8.96 8.87
C HIS A 95 -9.47 -8.38 8.35
N ARG A 96 -9.51 -7.40 7.43
CA ARG A 96 -8.29 -6.73 6.92
C ARG A 96 -7.56 -5.96 8.01
N ARG A 97 -8.31 -5.27 8.86
CA ARG A 97 -7.79 -4.40 9.94
C ARG A 97 -7.44 -5.17 11.22
N SER A 98 -8.05 -6.33 11.44
CA SER A 98 -7.80 -7.14 12.62
C SER A 98 -6.35 -7.62 12.65
N LYS A 99 -5.77 -7.63 13.84
CA LYS A 99 -4.47 -8.27 14.10
C LYS A 99 -4.62 -9.73 14.53
N ARG A 100 -5.87 -10.22 14.67
CA ARG A 100 -6.19 -11.55 15.19
C ARG A 100 -7.04 -12.33 14.21
N SER A 101 -6.53 -13.50 13.81
CA SER A 101 -7.26 -14.53 13.08
C SER A 101 -8.44 -15.01 13.91
N LEU A 102 -9.66 -14.66 13.50
CA LEU A 102 -10.83 -15.41 13.93
C LEU A 102 -11.09 -16.43 12.83
N LEU A 103 -10.72 -17.68 13.16
CA LEU A 103 -11.30 -18.87 12.55
C LEU A 103 -12.81 -18.70 12.63
N GLU A 104 -13.51 -18.63 11.50
CA GLU A 104 -14.70 -19.44 11.22
C GLU A 104 -15.09 -19.36 9.73
N PHE A 105 -15.51 -20.52 9.23
CA PHE A 105 -16.10 -20.86 7.93
C PHE A 105 -15.18 -21.27 6.75
N HIS A 106 -15.39 -22.51 6.32
CA HIS A 106 -14.46 -23.36 5.58
C HIS A 106 -14.60 -23.25 4.05
N PHE A 107 -13.43 -23.16 3.39
CA PHE A 107 -13.05 -23.92 2.17
C PHE A 107 -13.12 -23.30 0.76
N TYR A 108 -13.22 -21.98 0.54
CA TYR A 108 -12.79 -21.38 -0.75
C TYR A 108 -11.89 -20.14 -0.64
N VAL A 109 -11.61 -19.69 0.59
CA VAL A 109 -10.71 -18.59 0.95
C VAL A 109 -9.60 -19.08 1.90
N TYR A 110 -9.38 -20.40 2.01
CA TYR A 110 -8.48 -20.99 3.02
C TYR A 110 -6.97 -20.71 2.79
N VAL A 111 -6.57 -20.12 1.67
CA VAL A 111 -5.14 -19.92 1.31
C VAL A 111 -4.84 -18.53 0.74
N ILE A 112 -5.85 -17.69 0.47
CA ILE A 112 -5.60 -16.35 -0.07
C ILE A 112 -5.25 -15.39 1.08
N ARG A 113 -3.96 -15.48 1.43
CA ARG A 113 -3.07 -14.39 1.83
C ARG A 113 -3.14 -13.98 3.29
N ARG A 114 -2.00 -14.13 3.95
CA ARG A 114 -1.77 -13.76 5.35
C ARG A 114 -2.26 -12.33 5.55
N GLN A 115 -2.91 -12.06 6.68
CA GLN A 115 -3.38 -10.72 6.98
C GLN A 115 -2.19 -9.76 6.90
N TYR A 116 -2.39 -8.57 6.34
CA TYR A 116 -1.35 -7.56 6.18
C TYR A 116 -0.57 -7.31 7.48
N ALA A 117 -1.26 -7.31 8.63
CA ALA A 117 -0.65 -7.20 9.95
C ALA A 117 0.39 -8.31 10.24
N THR A 118 0.12 -9.55 9.83
CA THR A 118 1.04 -10.69 10.02
C THR A 118 2.29 -10.52 9.16
N TRP A 119 2.11 -10.13 7.90
CA TRP A 119 3.25 -9.86 7.01
C TRP A 119 4.08 -8.68 7.47
N LYS A 120 3.43 -7.62 7.93
CA LYS A 120 4.10 -6.46 8.52
C LYS A 120 4.91 -6.86 9.75
N GLU A 121 4.37 -7.74 10.61
CA GLU A 121 5.07 -8.28 11.77
C GLU A 121 6.31 -9.09 11.37
N GLU A 122 6.21 -9.94 10.36
CA GLU A 122 7.37 -10.70 9.87
C GLU A 122 8.45 -9.79 9.29
N CYS A 123 8.05 -8.81 8.48
CA CYS A 123 8.99 -7.80 7.97
C CYS A 123 9.64 -7.04 9.12
N ARG A 124 8.90 -6.76 10.20
CA ARG A 124 9.43 -6.12 11.42
C ARG A 124 10.43 -7.01 12.16
N GLN A 125 10.21 -8.32 12.22
CA GLN A 125 11.17 -9.25 12.83
C GLN A 125 12.47 -9.32 12.03
N LEU A 126 12.38 -9.22 10.69
CA LEU A 126 13.54 -9.19 9.80
C LEU A 126 14.25 -7.83 9.81
N PHE A 127 13.48 -6.74 9.88
CA PHE A 127 13.97 -5.36 9.89
C PHE A 127 13.10 -4.50 10.83
N PRO A 128 13.54 -4.26 12.09
CA PRO A 128 12.73 -3.64 13.15
C PRO A 128 12.15 -2.26 12.85
N LEU A 129 12.61 -1.59 11.79
CA LEU A 129 12.08 -0.29 11.38
C LEU A 129 10.69 -0.41 10.71
N VAL A 130 10.35 -1.56 10.13
CA VAL A 130 9.03 -1.78 9.52
C VAL A 130 7.94 -1.67 10.59
N GLY A 131 6.99 -0.76 10.39
CA GLY A 131 5.94 -0.47 11.34
C GLY A 131 6.33 0.39 12.53
N SER A 132 7.53 0.99 12.52
CA SER A 132 8.00 1.86 13.61
C SER A 132 7.55 3.31 13.50
N GLY A 133 6.99 3.73 12.36
CA GLY A 133 6.74 5.14 12.03
C GLY A 133 7.95 5.86 11.43
N ARG A 134 9.05 5.14 11.19
CA ARG A 134 10.28 5.63 10.57
C ARG A 134 10.65 4.76 9.38
N PHE A 135 11.54 5.27 8.54
CA PHE A 135 12.06 4.59 7.37
C PHE A 135 13.50 5.05 7.07
N ILE A 136 14.21 4.29 6.23
CA ILE A 136 15.59 4.61 5.81
C ILE A 136 15.62 5.19 4.40
N THR A 137 16.60 6.04 4.12
CA THR A 137 16.94 6.50 2.76
C THR A 137 18.38 6.13 2.36
N SER A 138 19.14 5.55 3.29
CA SER A 138 20.52 5.11 3.08
C SER A 138 20.61 3.59 3.14
N PRO A 139 21.47 2.94 2.32
CA PRO A 139 21.71 1.50 2.41
C PRO A 139 22.23 1.10 3.80
N VAL A 140 21.75 -0.02 4.33
CA VAL A 140 22.16 -0.56 5.65
C VAL A 140 23.09 -1.75 5.51
N ILE A 141 23.07 -2.41 4.36
CA ILE A 141 23.91 -3.57 4.04
C ILE A 141 24.63 -3.35 2.72
N THR A 142 25.78 -4.00 2.55
CA THR A 142 26.47 -4.13 1.26
C THR A 142 25.78 -5.16 0.37
N ASP A 143 26.18 -5.22 -0.91
CA ASP A 143 25.68 -6.23 -1.86
C ASP A 143 25.96 -7.68 -1.41
N ASP A 144 27.01 -7.86 -0.59
CA ASP A 144 27.38 -9.15 0.02
C ASP A 144 26.63 -9.45 1.33
N GLY A 145 25.68 -8.61 1.73
CA GLY A 145 24.88 -8.77 2.95
C GLY A 145 25.59 -8.38 4.25
N GLN A 146 26.75 -7.71 4.18
CA GLN A 146 27.45 -7.24 5.37
C GLN A 146 26.88 -5.90 5.86
N PRO A 147 26.70 -5.68 7.18
CA PRO A 147 26.24 -4.39 7.70
C PRO A 147 27.22 -3.25 7.36
N ILE A 148 26.70 -2.12 6.90
CA ILE A 148 27.50 -0.91 6.67
C ILE A 148 27.72 -0.21 8.01
N GLN A 149 28.96 -0.18 8.49
CA GLN A 149 29.38 0.57 9.67
C GLN A 149 29.69 2.01 9.29
N ASP A 150 28.66 2.82 9.06
CA ASP A 150 28.84 4.27 8.89
C ASP A 150 28.39 4.98 10.19
N PRO A 151 29.25 5.75 10.86
CA PRO A 151 28.92 6.46 12.09
C PRO A 151 27.84 7.55 11.93
N MET A 152 27.40 7.87 10.70
CA MET A 152 26.20 8.70 10.46
C MET A 152 24.91 7.89 10.22
N ILE A 153 25.01 6.56 10.08
CA ILE A 153 23.86 5.64 10.12
C ILE A 153 23.64 5.22 11.58
N ILE A 154 23.69 6.19 12.51
CA ILE A 154 23.06 6.01 13.81
C ILE A 154 21.59 6.28 13.53
N PRO A 155 20.70 5.28 13.69
CA PRO A 155 19.29 5.56 13.55
C PRO A 155 18.92 6.58 14.64
N GLU A 156 17.84 7.33 14.50
CA GLU A 156 17.18 7.88 15.69
C GLU A 156 16.64 6.76 16.63
N THR A 157 17.23 5.57 16.65
CA THR A 157 16.96 4.50 17.59
C THR A 157 17.32 4.95 18.99
N ASN A 158 16.30 5.04 19.82
CA ASN A 158 16.45 4.92 21.26
C ASN A 158 17.31 3.68 21.57
N PRO A 159 18.29 3.75 22.49
CA PRO A 159 19.30 2.71 22.74
C PRO A 159 18.77 1.45 23.45
N ALA A 160 17.50 1.09 23.31
CA ALA A 160 16.88 0.02 24.11
C ALA A 160 16.79 -1.35 23.40
N ASN A 161 16.82 -1.43 22.06
CA ASN A 161 16.65 -2.70 21.35
C ASN A 161 17.75 -2.90 20.30
N GLY A 162 18.81 -3.60 20.68
CA GLY A 162 19.92 -3.97 19.81
C GLY A 162 19.50 -4.85 18.64
N LEU A 163 20.15 -4.64 17.49
CA LEU A 163 20.06 -5.49 16.32
C LEU A 163 20.49 -6.92 16.68
N ALA A 164 19.60 -7.90 16.40
CA ALA A 164 19.93 -9.31 16.49
C ALA A 164 20.99 -9.63 15.42
N VAL A 165 22.18 -9.98 15.88
CA VAL A 165 23.30 -10.48 15.08
C VAL A 165 22.90 -11.83 14.48
N LEU A 166 23.01 -11.97 13.16
CA LEU A 166 22.94 -13.28 12.49
C LEU A 166 24.09 -14.17 13.01
N PRO A 167 23.86 -15.43 13.41
CA PRO A 167 24.93 -16.31 13.85
C PRO A 167 25.88 -16.64 12.69
N GLN A 168 27.16 -16.31 12.83
CA GLN A 168 28.20 -16.82 11.96
C GLN A 168 28.69 -18.17 12.48
N ASP A 169 28.18 -19.27 11.91
CA ASP A 169 28.80 -20.59 12.07
C ASP A 169 29.78 -20.83 10.92
N ASN A 170 31.07 -20.69 11.25
CA ASN A 170 32.19 -21.10 10.39
C ASN A 170 32.43 -22.61 10.50
N ASN A 171 32.65 -23.24 9.34
CA ASN A 171 33.04 -24.63 9.06
C ASN A 171 31.96 -25.72 9.04
N ARG A 172 31.58 -26.15 7.82
CA ARG A 172 31.87 -27.51 7.31
C ARG A 172 31.54 -27.66 5.80
N ILE A 173 32.51 -28.19 5.06
CA ILE A 173 32.37 -28.63 3.66
C ILE A 173 31.51 -29.90 3.59
N SER A 174 30.77 -30.02 2.48
CA SER A 174 30.11 -31.20 1.90
C SER A 174 28.84 -31.74 2.57
N SER A 175 27.70 -31.17 2.17
CA SER A 175 26.55 -31.92 1.65
C SER A 175 25.61 -30.92 0.98
N ILE A 176 25.36 -31.04 -0.32
CA ILE A 176 24.35 -30.23 -1.01
C ILE A 176 22.99 -30.80 -0.59
N ASN A 177 22.60 -30.52 0.65
CA ASN A 177 21.28 -30.83 1.19
C ASN A 177 20.34 -29.71 0.75
N SER A 178 19.15 -30.06 0.28
CA SER A 178 18.09 -29.12 -0.11
C SER A 178 17.76 -28.09 0.99
N ALA A 179 18.03 -28.42 2.26
CA ALA A 179 17.93 -27.51 3.41
C ALA A 179 18.93 -26.35 3.33
N ASN A 180 20.22 -26.63 3.07
CA ASN A 180 21.25 -25.59 2.89
C ASN A 180 20.93 -24.73 1.67
N ILE A 181 20.41 -25.31 0.58
CA ILE A 181 20.01 -24.53 -0.60
C ILE A 181 18.86 -23.59 -0.25
N LEU A 182 17.84 -24.06 0.49
CA LEU A 182 16.69 -23.26 0.85
C LEU A 182 17.04 -22.11 1.80
N GLU A 183 17.93 -22.35 2.76
CA GLU A 183 18.48 -21.34 3.67
C GLU A 183 19.29 -20.28 2.91
N ASN A 184 20.22 -20.71 2.04
CA ASN A 184 20.98 -19.79 1.17
C ASN A 184 20.08 -18.99 0.20
N VAL A 185 18.99 -19.57 -0.29
CA VAL A 185 18.01 -18.87 -1.13
C VAL A 185 17.19 -17.87 -0.32
N ALA A 186 16.86 -18.20 0.93
CA ALA A 186 16.18 -17.29 1.85
C ALA A 186 17.07 -16.08 2.18
N ASP A 187 18.37 -16.30 2.43
CA ASP A 187 19.34 -15.25 2.70
C ASP A 187 19.53 -14.32 1.50
N LYS A 188 19.69 -14.86 0.29
CA LYS A 188 19.75 -14.04 -0.93
C LYS A 188 18.51 -13.17 -1.13
N LYS A 189 17.32 -13.74 -0.86
CA LYS A 189 16.05 -13.00 -0.95
C LYS A 189 15.95 -11.91 0.12
N LEU A 190 16.42 -12.19 1.33
CA LEU A 190 16.47 -11.24 2.42
C LEU A 190 17.42 -10.08 2.09
N ILE A 191 18.64 -10.37 1.64
CA ILE A 191 19.64 -9.37 1.22
C ILE A 191 19.04 -8.50 0.11
N GLN A 192 18.47 -9.10 -0.93
CA GLN A 192 17.87 -8.34 -2.04
C GLN A 192 16.73 -7.42 -1.56
N TRP A 193 15.88 -7.91 -0.66
CA TRP A 193 14.80 -7.10 -0.09
C TRP A 193 15.35 -5.94 0.75
N MET A 194 16.34 -6.19 1.62
CA MET A 194 16.99 -5.16 2.42
C MET A 194 17.68 -4.09 1.57
N LEU A 195 18.34 -4.49 0.48
CA LEU A 195 18.90 -3.57 -0.51
C LEU A 195 17.80 -2.70 -1.15
N THR A 196 16.58 -3.22 -1.29
CA THR A 196 15.45 -2.49 -1.88
C THR A 196 14.87 -1.42 -0.93
N LEU A 197 14.99 -1.60 0.39
CA LEU A 197 14.33 -0.74 1.38
C LEU A 197 14.76 0.73 1.33
N HIS A 198 16.04 1.01 1.07
CA HIS A 198 16.52 2.39 0.96
C HIS A 198 16.02 3.05 -0.34
N GLN A 199 15.95 2.30 -1.45
CA GLN A 199 15.39 2.79 -2.70
C GLN A 199 13.92 3.16 -2.53
N ILE A 200 13.13 2.33 -1.84
CA ILE A 200 11.74 2.65 -1.48
C ILE A 200 11.70 3.95 -0.68
N GLY A 201 12.58 4.14 0.31
CA GLY A 201 12.64 5.37 1.09
C GLY A 201 12.95 6.61 0.27
N LEU A 202 13.89 6.52 -0.68
CA LEU A 202 14.21 7.61 -1.61
C LEU A 202 13.03 7.97 -2.51
N ASP A 203 12.24 6.98 -2.94
CA ASP A 203 11.04 7.20 -3.75
C ASP A 203 9.91 7.82 -2.90
N VAL A 204 9.70 7.34 -1.68
CA VAL A 204 8.72 7.88 -0.72
C VAL A 204 8.92 9.37 -0.45
N VAL A 205 10.16 9.82 -0.26
CA VAL A 205 10.47 11.25 -0.03
C VAL A 205 10.17 12.11 -1.27
N ARG A 206 10.20 11.53 -2.46
CA ARG A 206 9.97 12.23 -3.72
C ARG A 206 8.51 12.22 -4.14
N THR A 207 7.73 11.23 -3.73
CA THR A 207 6.32 11.05 -4.11
C THR A 207 5.45 12.18 -3.58
N ASP A 208 4.71 12.81 -4.50
CA ASP A 208 3.69 13.83 -4.22
C ASP A 208 4.08 14.90 -3.19
N ARG A 209 5.37 15.28 -3.16
CA ARG A 209 5.97 16.19 -2.16
C ARG A 209 5.31 17.57 -2.04
N THR A 210 4.50 17.95 -3.03
CA THR A 210 3.73 19.20 -3.08
C THR A 210 2.44 19.13 -2.27
N LEU A 211 1.95 17.94 -1.92
CA LEU A 211 0.76 17.76 -1.11
C LEU A 211 1.07 17.96 0.38
N VAL A 212 0.21 18.71 1.07
CA VAL A 212 0.26 18.90 2.52
C VAL A 212 0.13 17.56 3.25
N PHE A 213 -0.58 16.59 2.65
CA PHE A 213 -0.74 15.24 3.17
C PHE A 213 0.59 14.58 3.58
N TYR A 214 1.66 14.77 2.80
CA TYR A 214 2.97 14.16 3.04
C TYR A 214 3.89 14.99 3.94
N GLU A 215 3.43 16.09 4.52
CA GLU A 215 4.16 16.76 5.61
C GLU A 215 4.18 15.93 6.89
N LYS A 216 3.15 15.08 7.07
CA LYS A 216 3.05 14.20 8.22
C LYS A 216 3.95 12.99 8.00
N GLN A 217 4.96 12.84 8.87
CA GLN A 217 5.84 11.68 8.89
C GLN A 217 5.07 10.35 8.93
N GLU A 218 3.93 10.32 9.64
CA GLU A 218 3.04 9.16 9.72
C GLU A 218 2.58 8.65 8.34
N ASN A 219 2.28 9.57 7.42
CA ASN A 219 1.82 9.23 6.07
C ASN A 219 2.96 8.73 5.18
N LEU A 220 4.16 9.32 5.31
CA LEU A 220 5.36 8.84 4.63
C LEU A 220 5.75 7.45 5.13
N SER A 221 5.74 7.22 6.45
CA SER A 221 6.04 5.90 7.02
C SER A 221 5.00 4.86 6.63
N LYS A 222 3.72 5.24 6.54
CA LYS A 222 2.64 4.36 6.06
C LYS A 222 2.88 3.92 4.62
N LEU A 223 3.27 4.86 3.74
CA LEU A 223 3.62 4.56 2.35
C LEU A 223 4.81 3.58 2.28
N TRP A 224 5.87 3.88 3.03
CA TRP A 224 7.07 3.04 3.07
C TRP A 224 6.76 1.63 3.59
N ASP A 225 5.99 1.51 4.68
CA ASP A 225 5.60 0.21 5.26
C ASP A 225 4.81 -0.64 4.27
N ILE A 226 3.82 -0.07 3.57
CA ILE A 226 3.04 -0.79 2.56
C ILE A 226 3.94 -1.32 1.44
N LEU A 227 4.84 -0.48 0.92
CA LEU A 227 5.74 -0.85 -0.17
C LEU A 227 6.78 -1.87 0.25
N ALA A 228 7.38 -1.72 1.45
CA ALA A 228 8.33 -2.66 2.01
C ALA A 228 7.71 -4.04 2.21
N VAL A 229 6.49 -4.08 2.76
CA VAL A 229 5.74 -5.32 2.95
C VAL A 229 5.36 -5.95 1.61
N TYR A 230 4.87 -5.16 0.64
CA TYR A 230 4.55 -5.66 -0.70
C TYR A 230 5.78 -6.30 -1.37
N ALA A 231 6.92 -5.61 -1.35
CA ALA A 231 8.18 -6.09 -1.96
C ALA A 231 8.69 -7.40 -1.33
N TRP A 232 8.38 -7.65 -0.06
CA TRP A 232 8.71 -8.91 0.60
C TRP A 232 7.80 -10.07 0.17
N ILE A 233 6.51 -9.79 -0.03
CA ILE A 233 5.48 -10.79 -0.31
C ILE A 233 5.52 -11.23 -1.77
N ASP A 234 5.49 -10.28 -2.70
CA ASP A 234 5.46 -10.56 -4.14
C ASP A 234 6.88 -10.47 -4.70
N LYS A 235 7.63 -11.57 -4.55
CA LYS A 235 9.07 -11.62 -4.90
C LYS A 235 9.33 -11.66 -6.41
N GLU A 236 8.31 -12.00 -7.21
CA GLU A 236 8.44 -12.02 -8.66
C GLU A 236 8.38 -10.59 -9.21
N VAL A 237 7.51 -9.76 -8.65
CA VAL A 237 7.40 -8.34 -9.01
C VAL A 237 8.41 -7.49 -8.23
N GLY A 238 8.56 -7.77 -6.94
CA GLY A 238 9.35 -6.98 -6.00
C GLY A 238 8.86 -5.55 -5.90
N TYR A 239 9.81 -4.61 -5.86
CA TYR A 239 9.56 -3.18 -5.97
C TYR A 239 10.16 -2.66 -7.27
N GLY A 240 9.34 -1.95 -8.05
CA GLY A 240 9.77 -1.19 -9.22
C GLY A 240 9.56 0.31 -9.01
N GLN A 241 10.43 1.11 -9.62
CA GLN A 241 10.32 2.57 -9.60
C GLN A 241 8.93 3.02 -10.09
N GLY A 242 8.31 3.95 -9.35
CA GLY A 242 6.96 4.45 -9.63
C GLY A 242 5.84 3.71 -8.90
N MET A 243 6.12 2.58 -8.24
CA MET A 243 5.13 1.92 -7.37
C MET A 243 4.71 2.79 -6.17
N SER A 244 5.58 3.70 -5.71
CA SER A 244 5.21 4.69 -4.69
C SER A 244 4.13 5.65 -5.16
N ASP A 245 4.21 6.12 -6.40
CA ASP A 245 3.22 7.01 -7.01
C ASP A 245 1.88 6.27 -7.27
N LEU A 246 1.93 4.96 -7.54
CA LEU A 246 0.73 4.12 -7.63
C LEU A 246 0.09 3.86 -6.26
N CYS A 247 0.89 3.75 -5.20
CA CYS A 247 0.41 3.50 -3.84
C CYS A 247 -0.10 4.78 -3.15
N SER A 248 0.48 5.94 -3.47
CA SER A 248 0.11 7.24 -2.93
C SER A 248 -1.41 7.52 -2.90
N PRO A 249 -2.17 7.36 -4.00
CA PRO A 249 -3.60 7.59 -3.96
C PRO A 249 -4.35 6.62 -3.04
N MET A 250 -3.82 5.41 -2.78
CA MET A 250 -4.47 4.47 -1.85
C MET A 250 -4.41 4.99 -0.42
N ILE A 251 -3.25 5.49 0.02
CA ILE A 251 -3.08 6.02 1.38
C ILE A 251 -3.77 7.37 1.58
N ILE A 252 -3.92 8.16 0.52
CA ILE A 252 -4.67 9.42 0.56
C ILE A 252 -6.18 9.16 0.66
N LEU A 253 -6.68 8.12 0.00
CA LEU A 253 -8.12 7.83 -0.10
C LEU A 253 -8.64 6.91 1.01
N LEU A 254 -7.77 6.14 1.66
CA LEU A 254 -8.14 5.13 2.64
C LEU A 254 -7.39 5.42 3.96
N ASP A 255 -8.17 5.67 5.01
CA ASP A 255 -7.61 6.06 6.31
C ASP A 255 -6.75 4.94 6.93
N ASP A 256 -7.22 3.70 6.79
CA ASP A 256 -6.58 2.52 7.35
C ASP A 256 -5.51 1.94 6.40
N GLU A 257 -4.33 1.71 6.96
CA GLU A 257 -3.18 1.18 6.23
C GLU A 257 -3.44 -0.20 5.61
N ALA A 258 -4.19 -1.07 6.29
CA ALA A 258 -4.49 -2.39 5.76
C ALA A 258 -5.40 -2.31 4.53
N ASP A 259 -6.42 -1.44 4.56
CA ASP A 259 -7.29 -1.24 3.40
C ASP A 259 -6.53 -0.64 2.22
N ALA A 260 -5.62 0.30 2.48
CA ALA A 260 -4.73 0.86 1.47
C ALA A 260 -3.82 -0.22 0.86
N PHE A 261 -3.22 -1.08 1.68
CA PHE A 261 -2.41 -2.21 1.22
C PHE A 261 -3.21 -3.13 0.30
N TRP A 262 -4.43 -3.54 0.70
CA TRP A 262 -5.22 -4.47 -0.12
C TRP A 262 -5.70 -3.84 -1.43
N CYS A 263 -6.03 -2.55 -1.43
CA CYS A 263 -6.33 -1.83 -2.67
C CYS A 263 -5.11 -1.74 -3.60
N PHE A 264 -3.94 -1.46 -3.04
CA PHE A 264 -2.67 -1.44 -3.78
C PHE A 264 -2.32 -2.82 -4.35
N GLU A 265 -2.45 -3.88 -3.55
CA GLU A 265 -2.19 -5.26 -3.99
C GLU A 265 -3.08 -5.66 -5.17
N ARG A 266 -4.38 -5.32 -5.11
CA ARG A 266 -5.33 -5.57 -6.20
C ARG A 266 -5.01 -4.76 -7.46
N LEU A 267 -4.49 -3.54 -7.30
CA LEU A 267 -4.01 -2.74 -8.42
C LEU A 267 -2.82 -3.41 -9.10
N MET A 268 -1.81 -3.80 -8.32
CA MET A 268 -0.59 -4.42 -8.86
C MET A 268 -0.87 -5.75 -9.57
N ARG A 269 -1.77 -6.57 -9.02
CA ARG A 269 -2.23 -7.81 -9.70
C ARG A 269 -2.77 -7.57 -11.10
N ARG A 270 -3.59 -6.53 -11.26
CA ARG A 270 -4.15 -6.19 -12.58
C ARG A 270 -3.06 -5.68 -13.51
N TYR A 271 -2.15 -4.84 -12.99
CA TYR A 271 -1.03 -4.32 -13.77
C TYR A 271 -0.15 -5.44 -14.33
N VAL A 272 0.26 -6.39 -13.48
CA VAL A 272 1.07 -7.54 -13.89
C VAL A 272 0.33 -8.41 -14.90
N SER A 273 -0.96 -8.69 -14.67
CA SER A 273 -1.76 -9.51 -15.60
C SER A 273 -1.96 -8.90 -17.00
N ILE A 274 -1.78 -7.58 -17.14
CA ILE A 274 -1.89 -6.89 -18.44
C ILE A 274 -0.57 -6.95 -19.21
N LEU A 275 0.55 -7.13 -18.52
CA LEU A 275 1.90 -7.17 -19.12
C LEU A 275 2.38 -8.59 -19.48
N SER A 276 1.69 -9.62 -19.00
CA SER A 276 1.92 -11.04 -19.29
C SER A 276 1.03 -11.54 -20.42
#